data_AF-X1JN31-F1
#
_entry.id   AF-X1JN31-F1
#
_cell.length_a   1.000
_cell.length_b   1.000
_cell.length_c   1.000
_cell.angle_alpha   90.00
_cell.angle_beta   90.00
_cell.angle_gamma   90.00
#
_symmetry.space_group_name_H-M   'P 1'
#
loop_
_entity.id
_entity.type
_entity.pdbx_description
1 polymer ?
#
loop_
_entity_poly.entity_id
_entity_poly.type
_entity_poly.pdbx_seq_one_letter_code
_entity_poly.pdbx_strand_id
1 'polypeptide(L)'
;NLFNLTGVLGIIFFTIAVFYSKDYPNLYAFVYIALLIVGITYTIVLISLPKSITLDGLIIQASMQKISQYAFLLCFLIQGYGAWKLQKYKIKA
;
A
#
# COMPACT_ATOMS: atom_id res chain seq x y z
N ASN A 1 7.10 9.19 10.73
CA ASN A 1 6.54 8.03 9.99
C ASN A 1 5.82 8.50 8.72
N LEU A 2 6.42 9.41 7.95
CA LEU A 2 5.76 10.13 6.85
C LEU A 2 5.37 9.19 5.70
N PHE A 3 6.24 8.21 5.39
CA PHE A 3 6.02 7.26 4.29
C PHE A 3 4.78 6.37 4.49
N ASN A 4 4.55 5.87 5.71
CA ASN A 4 3.36 5.06 5.99
C ASN A 4 2.09 5.89 5.90
N LEU A 5 2.15 7.14 6.37
CA LEU A 5 1.02 8.07 6.27
C LEU A 5 0.69 8.39 4.81
N THR A 6 1.70 8.71 4.00
CA THR A 6 1.53 8.97 2.56
C THR A 6 1.08 7.72 1.79
N GLY A 7 1.57 6.54 2.18
CA GLY A 7 1.15 5.27 1.61
C GLY A 7 -0.33 4.97 1.88
N VAL A 8 -0.78 5.13 3.13
CA VAL A 8 -2.18 4.95 3.52
C VAL A 8 -3.09 5.95 2.80
N LEU A 9 -2.72 7.23 2.76
CA LEU A 9 -3.46 8.25 2.01
C LEU A 9 -3.54 7.90 0.51
N GLY A 10 -2.42 7.49 -0.08
CA GLY A 10 -2.37 7.03 -1.46
C GLY A 10 -3.36 5.87 -1.71
N ILE A 11 -3.38 4.87 -0.84
CA ILE A 11 -4.31 3.73 -0.95
C ILE A 11 -5.75 4.18 -0.87
N ILE A 12 -6.09 5.09 0.04
CA ILE A 12 -7.46 5.62 0.16
C ILE A 12 -7.87 6.28 -1.16
N PHE A 13 -7.06 7.19 -1.70
CA PHE A 13 -7.36 7.86 -2.96
C PHE A 13 -7.45 6.88 -4.15
N PHE A 14 -6.52 5.93 -4.24
CA PHE A 14 -6.55 4.91 -5.30
C PHE A 14 -7.76 3.98 -5.18
N THR A 15 -8.14 3.59 -3.97
CA THR A 15 -9.34 2.76 -3.72
C THR A 15 -10.59 3.48 -4.23
N ILE A 16 -10.75 4.76 -3.87
CA ILE A 16 -11.89 5.59 -4.32
C ILE A 16 -11.89 5.74 -5.85
N ALA A 17 -10.73 6.04 -6.44
CA ALA A 17 -10.60 6.22 -7.89
C ALA A 17 -10.93 4.94 -8.68
N VAL A 18 -10.50 3.78 -8.19
CA VAL A 18 -10.81 2.48 -8.80
C VAL A 18 -12.30 2.15 -8.66
N PHE A 19 -12.92 2.40 -7.51
CA PHE A 19 -14.37 2.18 -7.36
C PHE A 19 -15.22 3.10 -8.24
N TYR A 20 -14.77 4.33 -8.49
CA TYR A 20 -15.51 5.28 -9.32
C TYR A 20 -15.37 4.95 -10.83
N SER A 21 -14.24 4.37 -11.24
CA SER A 21 -14.04 3.95 -12.62
C SER A 21 -14.71 2.61 -12.91
N LYS A 22 -15.87 2.64 -13.58
CA LYS A 22 -16.57 1.42 -14.07
C LYS A 22 -15.73 0.54 -15.00
N ASP A 23 -14.64 1.09 -15.54
CA ASP A 23 -13.73 0.39 -16.45
C ASP A 23 -12.70 -0.47 -15.72
N TYR A 24 -12.51 -0.24 -14.42
CA TYR A 24 -11.55 -0.98 -13.63
C TYR A 24 -12.25 -2.13 -12.90
N PRO A 25 -11.72 -3.36 -12.96
CA PRO A 25 -12.32 -4.46 -12.25
C PRO A 25 -12.17 -4.27 -10.74
N ASN A 26 -13.28 -4.46 -10.02
CA ASN A 26 -13.39 -4.26 -8.56
C ASN A 26 -12.36 -5.06 -7.75
N LEU A 27 -11.78 -6.13 -8.32
CA LEU A 27 -10.71 -6.91 -7.69
C LEU A 27 -9.52 -6.02 -7.29
N TYR A 28 -9.14 -5.03 -8.10
CA TYR A 28 -8.07 -4.09 -7.75
C TYR A 28 -8.43 -3.26 -6.51
N ALA A 29 -9.70 -2.84 -6.38
CA ALA A 29 -10.17 -2.11 -5.22
C ALA A 29 -10.12 -2.97 -3.94
N PHE A 30 -10.48 -4.25 -4.02
CA PHE A 30 -10.35 -5.19 -2.90
C PHE A 30 -8.90 -5.40 -2.48
N VAL A 31 -7.96 -5.48 -3.42
CA VAL A 31 -6.53 -5.57 -3.11
C VAL A 31 -6.03 -4.32 -2.40
N TYR A 32 -6.47 -3.13 -2.82
CA TYR A 32 -6.16 -1.89 -2.10
C TYR A 32 -6.76 -1.85 -0.70
N ILE A 33 -8.00 -2.32 -0.50
CA ILE A 33 -8.61 -2.42 0.84
C ILE A 33 -7.81 -3.38 1.73
N ALA A 34 -7.41 -4.55 1.22
CA ALA A 34 -6.59 -5.49 1.97
C ALA A 34 -5.24 -4.86 2.37
N LEU A 35 -4.61 -4.15 1.43
CA LEU A 35 -3.36 -3.43 1.66
C LEU A 35 -3.54 -2.29 2.69
N LEU A 36 -4.69 -1.61 2.69
CA LEU A 36 -5.05 -0.59 3.68
C LEU A 36 -5.10 -1.19 5.08
N ILE A 37 -5.79 -2.33 5.24
CA ILE A 37 -5.90 -3.03 6.53
C ILE A 37 -4.51 -3.38 7.06
N VAL A 38 -3.66 -3.98 6.23
CA VAL A 38 -2.27 -4.30 6.61
C VAL A 38 -1.50 -3.05 7.02
N GLY A 39 -1.65 -1.94 6.28
CA GLY A 39 -1.00 -0.66 6.60
C GLY A 39 -1.43 -0.07 7.93
N ILE A 40 -2.74 -0.11 8.23
CA ILE A 40 -3.29 0.36 9.50
C ILE A 40 -2.79 -0.51 10.65
N THR A 41 -2.89 -1.84 10.53
CA THR A 41 -2.40 -2.78 11.55
C THR A 41 -0.91 -2.56 11.81
N TYR A 42 -0.10 -2.44 10.76
CA TYR A 42 1.33 -2.17 10.89
C TYR A 42 1.62 -0.85 11.60
N THR A 43 0.86 0.21 11.27
CA THR A 43 1.01 1.52 11.90
C THR A 43 0.66 1.49 13.39
N ILE A 44 -0.42 0.78 13.76
CA ILE A 44 -0.81 0.58 15.17
C ILE A 44 0.31 -0.15 15.91
N VAL A 45 0.80 -1.27 15.37
CA VAL A 45 1.89 -2.05 15.98
C VAL A 45 3.13 -1.18 16.21
N LEU A 46 3.49 -0.34 15.23
CA LEU A 46 4.69 0.51 15.32
C LEU A 46 4.55 1.62 16.37
N ILE A 47 3.35 2.14 16.60
CA ILE A 47 3.07 3.16 17.61
C ILE A 47 2.95 2.52 19.01
N SER A 48 2.34 1.34 19.10
CA SER A 48 2.11 0.63 20.36
C SER A 48 3.35 -0.08 20.89
N LEU A 49 4.30 -0.45 20.03
CA LEU A 49 5.56 -1.04 20.49
C LEU A 49 6.41 0.02 21.22
N PRO A 50 6.92 -0.26 22.43
CA PRO A 50 7.92 0.60 23.05
C PRO A 50 9.14 0.70 22.13
N LYS A 51 9.61 1.92 21.89
CA LYS A 51 10.80 2.14 21.05
C LYS A 51 11.97 1.42 21.72
N SER A 52 12.51 0.42 21.04
CA SER A 52 13.65 -0.33 21.55
C SER A 52 14.84 0.60 21.72
N ILE A 53 15.43 0.57 22.91
CA ILE A 53 16.68 1.27 23.24
C ILE A 53 17.88 0.35 22.94
N THR A 54 17.64 -0.94 22.68
CA THR A 54 18.67 -1.92 22.32
C THR A 54 18.88 -1.97 20.81
N LEU A 55 20.13 -2.21 20.39
CA LEU A 55 20.54 -2.30 18.99
C LEU A 55 19.73 -3.36 18.22
N ASP A 56 19.50 -4.53 18.82
CA ASP A 56 18.75 -5.62 18.21
C ASP A 56 17.30 -5.23 17.91
N GLY A 57 16.62 -4.59 18.86
CA GLY A 57 15.25 -4.14 18.64
C GLY A 57 15.17 -2.99 17.64
N LEU A 58 16.21 -2.15 17.53
CA LEU A 58 16.29 -1.13 16.48
C LEU A 58 16.45 -1.76 15.08
N ILE A 59 17.29 -2.80 14.95
CA ILE A 59 17.47 -3.55 13.70
C ILE A 59 16.15 -4.20 13.28
N ILE A 60 15.44 -4.84 14.21
CA ILE A 60 14.14 -5.46 13.93
C ILE A 60 13.13 -4.41 13.48
N GLN A 61 13.01 -3.28 14.19
CA GLN A 61 12.07 -2.22 13.85
C GLN A 61 12.36 -1.62 12.46
N ALA A 62 13.62 -1.34 12.14
CA ALA A 62 14.04 -0.84 10.84
C ALA A 62 13.82 -1.86 9.71
N SER A 63 14.05 -3.14 9.98
CA SER A 63 13.84 -4.22 9.00
C SER A 63 12.37 -4.40 8.68
N MET A 64 11.51 -4.42 9.70
CA MET A 64 10.06 -4.50 9.54
C MET A 64 9.51 -3.31 8.77
N GLN A 65 10.08 -2.11 8.98
CA GLN A 65 9.70 -0.92 8.21
C GLN A 65 10.04 -1.08 6.73
N LYS A 66 11.25 -1.52 6.39
CA LYS A 66 11.65 -1.74 4.99
C LYS A 66 10.76 -2.78 4.30
N ILE A 67 10.44 -3.89 4.97
CA ILE A 67 9.55 -4.93 4.43
C ILE A 67 8.18 -4.33 4.08
N SER A 68 7.58 -3.58 5.00
CA SER A 68 6.30 -2.92 4.76
C SER A 68 6.38 -1.96 3.56
N GLN A 69 7.44 -1.15 3.49
CA GLN A 69 7.64 -0.19 2.40
C GLN A 69 7.80 -0.85 1.02
N TYR A 70 8.57 -1.93 0.92
CA TYR A 70 8.72 -2.65 -0.34
C TYR A 70 7.44 -3.37 -0.75
N ALA A 71 6.67 -3.89 0.20
CA ALA A 71 5.36 -4.48 -0.09
C ALA A 71 4.40 -3.45 -0.68
N PHE A 72 4.34 -2.23 -0.12
CA PHE A 72 3.55 -1.14 -0.69
C PHE A 72 4.02 -0.77 -2.09
N LEU A 73 5.33 -0.61 -2.28
CA LEU A 73 5.89 -0.24 -3.58
C LEU A 73 5.57 -1.27 -4.66
N LEU A 74 5.78 -2.56 -4.37
CA LEU A 74 5.45 -3.66 -5.29
C LEU A 74 3.96 -3.68 -5.62
N CYS A 75 3.10 -3.49 -4.62
CA CYS A 75 1.66 -3.47 -4.83
C CYS A 75 1.26 -2.31 -5.78
N PHE A 76 1.75 -1.10 -5.53
CA PHE A 76 1.49 0.04 -6.41
C PHE A 76 2.05 -0.16 -7.82
N LEU A 77 3.23 -0.76 -7.97
CA LEU A 77 3.81 -1.05 -9.29
C LEU A 77 2.96 -2.05 -10.07
N ILE A 78 2.55 -3.16 -9.45
CA ILE A 78 1.74 -4.20 -10.10
C ILE A 78 0.37 -3.63 -10.50
N GLN A 79 -0.28 -2.88 -9.60
CA GLN A 79 -1.59 -2.31 -9.86
C GLN A 79 -1.53 -1.15 -10.87
N GLY A 80 -0.50 -0.31 -10.80
CA GLY A 80 -0.23 0.72 -11.79
C GLY A 80 0.06 0.14 -13.19
N TYR A 81 0.76 -0.99 -13.26
CA TYR A 81 0.95 -1.72 -14.51
C TYR A 81 -0.35 -2.31 -15.05
N GLY A 82 -1.17 -2.94 -14.18
CA GLY A 82 -2.49 -3.45 -14.54
C GLY A 82 -3.41 -2.35 -15.09
N ALA A 83 -3.40 -1.19 -14.43
CA ALA A 83 -4.10 0.02 -14.84
C ALA A 83 -3.66 0.53 -16.22
N TRP A 84 -2.36 0.68 -16.42
CA TRP A 84 -1.80 1.11 -17.70
C TRP A 84 -2.15 0.15 -18.85
N LYS A 85 -2.09 -1.17 -18.60
CA LYS A 85 -2.48 -2.18 -19.58
C LYS A 85 -3.95 -2.03 -19.98
N LEU A 86 -4.85 -1.90 -19.00
CA LEU A 86 -6.28 -1.70 -19.23
C LEU A 86 -6.57 -0.46 -20.07
N GLN A 87 -5.91 0.67 -19.76
CA GLN A 87 -6.05 1.90 -20.53
C GLN A 87 -5.55 1.73 -21.97
N LYS A 88 -4.43 1.04 -22.20
CA LYS A 88 -3.89 0.77 -23.54
C LYS A 88 -4.84 -0.08 -24.39
N TYR A 89 -5.51 -1.07 -23.79
CA TYR A 89 -6.52 -1.87 -24.49
C TYR A 89 -7.74 -1.03 -24.86
N LYS A 90 -8.16 -0.10 -23.99
CA LYS A 90 -9.24 0.85 -24.28
C LYS A 90 -8.93 1.84 -25.42
N ILE A 91 -7.68 2.26 -25.59
CA ILE A 91 -7.28 3.19 -26.66
C ILE A 91 -7.20 2.46 -28.03
N LYS A 92 -7.03 1.14 -28.03
CA LYS A 92 -6.95 0.31 -29.24
C LYS A 92 -8.29 -0.25 -29.72
N ALA A 93 -9.34 -0.20 -28.90
CA ALA A 93 -10.70 -0.63 -29.23
C ALA A 93 -11.50 0.58 -29.73
#